data_AF-A0A838GK40-F1
#
_entry.id   AF-A0A838GK40-F1
#
_cell.length_a   1.000
_cell.length_b   1.000
_cell.length_c   1.000
_cell.angle_alpha   90.00
_cell.angle_beta   90.00
_cell.angle_gamma   90.00
#
_symmetry.space_group_name_H-M   'P 1'
#
loop_
_entity.id
_entity.type
_entity.pdbx_description
1 polymer ?
#
loop_
_entity_poly.entity_id
_entity_poly.type
_entity_poly.pdbx_seq_one_letter_code
_entity_poly.pdbx_strand_id
1 'polypeptide(L)'
;MTTITLTSTTASAKSRADVLVIGATTGSDGPLLAAGAGDVDAALGGGLAAMLEALGATGKPEEITKIATSGSIKAPLVVAVGLGEAPAAGAAFDLEVLRSAAGAVTRTLSGTGSVALSLPAATPAEAVAVAEGALFGAYGFNRYRSNGAAKPPVKSITVHTPVARDKIVKDGVARAE
;
A
#
# COMPACT_ATOMS: atom_id res chain seq x y z
N MET A 1 -1.89 -19.59 -2.68
CA MET A 1 -2.55 -18.75 -1.66
C MET A 1 -1.61 -17.60 -1.35
N THR A 2 -2.13 -16.41 -1.15
CA THR A 2 -1.34 -15.23 -0.78
C THR A 2 -1.01 -15.31 0.70
N THR A 3 0.23 -15.02 1.08
CA THR A 3 0.63 -14.93 2.51
C THR A 3 0.72 -13.47 2.91
N ILE A 4 0.24 -13.12 4.11
CA ILE A 4 0.40 -11.78 4.66
C ILE A 4 1.31 -11.79 5.90
N THR A 5 2.10 -10.73 6.08
CA THR A 5 3.00 -10.56 7.22
C THR A 5 2.88 -9.15 7.76
N LEU A 6 2.79 -9.03 9.09
CA LEU A 6 2.78 -7.75 9.80
C LEU A 6 4.20 -7.43 10.30
N THR A 7 4.66 -6.20 10.11
CA THR A 7 5.95 -5.76 10.62
C THR A 7 5.88 -4.40 11.30
N SER A 8 6.51 -4.29 12.46
CA SER A 8 6.66 -3.03 13.20
C SER A 8 7.88 -2.23 12.77
N THR A 9 8.57 -2.65 11.71
CA THR A 9 9.70 -1.88 11.19
C THR A 9 9.21 -0.59 10.53
N THR A 10 9.72 0.53 11.01
CA THR A 10 9.44 1.87 10.48
C THR A 10 10.27 2.22 9.24
N ALA A 11 11.24 1.37 8.88
CA ALA A 11 12.07 1.53 7.69
C ALA A 11 11.48 0.76 6.50
N SER A 12 10.32 1.19 6.01
CA SER A 12 9.64 0.64 4.85
C SER A 12 10.49 0.73 3.57
N ALA A 13 11.30 1.79 3.42
CA ALA A 13 12.25 1.97 2.31
C ALA A 13 13.32 0.87 2.22
N LYS A 14 13.59 0.15 3.33
CA LYS A 14 14.55 -0.96 3.38
C LYS A 14 13.92 -2.31 3.01
N SER A 15 12.62 -2.35 2.74
CA SER A 15 11.91 -3.54 2.30
C SER A 15 12.57 -4.15 1.08
N ARG A 16 12.60 -5.49 1.03
CA ARG A 16 13.11 -6.27 -0.11
C ARG A 16 11.98 -6.72 -1.04
N ALA A 17 10.78 -6.18 -0.87
CA ALA A 17 9.65 -6.47 -1.73
C ALA A 17 9.92 -6.00 -3.17
N ASP A 18 9.33 -6.66 -4.15
CA ASP A 18 9.40 -6.27 -5.56
C ASP A 18 8.71 -4.90 -5.79
N VAL A 19 7.70 -4.60 -4.97
CA VAL A 19 6.95 -3.35 -5.03
C VAL A 19 6.73 -2.81 -3.62
N LEU A 20 7.01 -1.52 -3.43
CA LEU A 20 6.69 -0.77 -2.22
C LEU A 20 5.53 0.19 -2.50
N VAL A 21 4.47 0.12 -1.71
CA VAL A 21 3.27 0.93 -1.87
C VAL A 21 3.23 2.01 -0.80
N ILE A 22 2.87 3.22 -1.20
CA ILE A 22 2.67 4.37 -0.32
C ILE A 22 1.31 5.03 -0.58
N GLY A 23 0.78 5.76 0.40
CA GLY A 23 -0.44 6.55 0.24
C GLY A 23 -0.14 7.97 -0.23
N ALA A 24 -1.03 8.54 -1.04
CA ALA A 24 -1.05 9.96 -1.37
C ALA A 24 -2.46 10.54 -1.12
N THR A 25 -2.56 11.78 -0.67
CA THR A 25 -3.82 12.51 -0.48
C THR A 25 -3.91 13.69 -1.41
N THR A 26 -5.11 14.17 -1.68
CA THR A 26 -5.34 15.42 -2.40
C THR A 26 -4.84 16.60 -1.56
N GLY A 27 -4.06 17.50 -2.18
CA GLY A 27 -3.67 18.81 -1.63
C GLY A 27 -4.13 19.96 -2.52
N SER A 28 -4.00 21.19 -2.02
CA SER A 28 -4.37 22.42 -2.77
C SER A 28 -3.51 22.63 -4.01
N ASP A 29 -2.23 22.28 -3.92
CA ASP A 29 -1.20 22.55 -4.92
C ASP A 29 -0.56 21.24 -5.41
N GLY A 30 -1.35 20.17 -5.49
CA GLY A 30 -0.88 18.85 -5.92
C GLY A 30 -1.02 17.76 -4.84
N PRO A 31 -0.58 16.53 -5.15
CA PRO A 31 -0.68 15.40 -4.24
C PRO A 31 0.26 15.58 -3.04
N LEU A 32 -0.22 15.23 -1.85
CA LEU A 32 0.56 15.18 -0.63
C LEU A 32 0.82 13.74 -0.24
N LEU A 33 1.98 13.45 0.35
CA LEU A 33 2.29 12.12 0.83
C LEU A 33 1.54 11.82 2.12
N ALA A 34 0.90 10.65 2.20
CA ALA A 34 0.22 10.21 3.40
C ALA A 34 1.22 9.71 4.46
N ALA A 35 0.73 9.58 5.69
CA ALA A 35 1.50 8.96 6.78
C ALA A 35 2.01 7.56 6.37
N GLY A 36 3.28 7.28 6.67
CA GLY A 36 3.96 6.04 6.28
C GLY A 36 4.85 6.17 5.03
N ALA A 37 4.76 7.26 4.25
CA ALA A 37 5.59 7.49 3.07
C ALA A 37 6.90 8.24 3.34
N GLY A 38 7.07 8.85 4.53
CA GLY A 38 8.16 9.79 4.79
C GLY A 38 9.57 9.18 4.72
N ASP A 39 9.75 7.93 5.15
CA ASP A 39 11.06 7.26 5.05
C ASP A 39 11.38 6.85 3.60
N VAL A 40 10.35 6.54 2.81
CA VAL A 40 10.47 6.25 1.36
C VAL A 40 10.85 7.51 0.60
N ASP A 41 10.19 8.62 0.89
CA ASP A 41 10.49 9.92 0.29
C ASP A 41 11.92 10.35 0.61
N ALA A 42 12.33 10.28 1.88
CA ALA A 42 13.70 10.58 2.29
C ALA A 42 14.73 9.69 1.57
N ALA A 43 14.44 8.40 1.41
CA ALA A 43 15.33 7.47 0.71
C ALA A 43 15.40 7.71 -0.81
N LEU A 44 14.41 8.40 -1.38
CA LEU A 44 14.36 8.82 -2.78
C LEU A 44 14.76 10.30 -2.98
N GLY A 45 15.32 10.94 -1.95
CA GLY A 45 15.84 12.31 -2.03
C GLY A 45 14.82 13.42 -1.74
N GLY A 46 13.64 13.10 -1.20
CA GLY A 46 12.65 14.09 -0.72
C GLY A 46 11.78 14.73 -1.80
N GLY A 47 11.73 14.13 -3.00
CA GLY A 47 11.06 14.70 -4.17
C GLY A 47 9.80 13.93 -4.61
N LEU A 48 9.29 12.99 -3.82
CA LEU A 48 8.29 12.03 -4.30
C LEU A 48 6.96 12.70 -4.61
N ALA A 49 6.51 13.66 -3.80
CA ALA A 49 5.30 14.44 -4.08
C ALA A 49 5.39 15.18 -5.43
N ALA A 50 6.54 15.83 -5.71
CA ALA A 50 6.77 16.52 -6.98
C ALA A 50 6.84 15.54 -8.16
N MET A 51 7.42 14.34 -7.98
CA MET A 51 7.39 13.29 -9.01
C MET A 51 5.97 12.82 -9.29
N LEU A 52 5.14 12.65 -8.26
CA LEU A 52 3.73 12.27 -8.41
C LEU A 52 2.96 13.35 -9.18
N GLU A 53 3.15 14.61 -8.82
CA GLU A 53 2.55 15.74 -9.53
C GLU A 53 2.98 15.81 -10.99
N ALA A 54 4.28 15.65 -11.28
CA ALA A 54 4.81 15.64 -12.64
C ALA A 54 4.28 14.48 -13.49
N LEU A 55 3.91 13.35 -12.85
CA LEU A 55 3.24 12.21 -13.49
C LEU A 55 1.72 12.40 -13.62
N GLY A 56 1.18 13.54 -13.18
CA GLY A 56 -0.24 13.89 -13.25
C GLY A 56 -1.09 13.29 -12.14
N ALA A 57 -0.48 12.78 -11.06
CA ALA A 57 -1.21 12.24 -9.93
C ALA A 57 -1.90 13.37 -9.15
N THR A 58 -3.14 13.14 -8.74
CA THR A 58 -3.94 14.12 -7.98
C THR A 58 -4.19 13.73 -6.52
N GLY A 59 -3.97 12.45 -6.17
CA GLY A 59 -4.27 11.89 -4.85
C GLY A 59 -5.72 11.45 -4.69
N LYS A 60 -6.50 11.39 -5.78
CA LYS A 60 -7.90 10.96 -5.77
C LYS A 60 -8.03 9.52 -5.28
N PRO A 61 -9.17 9.14 -4.67
CA PRO A 61 -9.37 7.77 -4.19
C PRO A 61 -9.03 6.72 -5.26
N GLU A 62 -8.19 5.75 -4.90
CA GLU A 62 -7.77 4.63 -5.74
C GLU A 62 -6.97 5.01 -7.01
N GLU A 63 -6.50 6.26 -7.10
CA GLU A 63 -5.59 6.66 -8.17
C GLU A 63 -4.23 5.99 -7.98
N ILE A 64 -3.77 5.24 -8.98
CA ILE A 64 -2.53 4.45 -8.88
C ILE A 64 -1.46 5.01 -9.82
N THR A 65 -0.35 5.45 -9.24
CA THR A 65 0.81 5.97 -9.97
C THR A 65 2.05 5.15 -9.66
N LYS A 66 2.79 4.77 -10.71
CA LYS A 66 3.97 3.88 -10.61
C LYS A 66 5.25 4.66 -10.88
N ILE A 67 6.22 4.53 -10.00
CA ILE A 67 7.52 5.21 -10.06
C ILE A 67 8.62 4.16 -9.99
N ALA A 68 9.48 4.12 -11.01
CA ALA A 68 10.68 3.29 -10.99
C ALA A 68 11.71 3.91 -10.03
N THR A 69 12.28 3.11 -9.13
CA THR A 69 13.24 3.62 -8.14
C THR A 69 14.65 3.72 -8.68
N SER A 70 14.92 3.07 -9.82
CA SER A 70 16.22 3.05 -10.51
C SER A 70 17.39 2.67 -9.59
N GLY A 71 17.13 1.81 -8.60
CA GLY A 71 18.14 1.32 -7.64
C GLY A 71 18.39 2.23 -6.43
N SER A 72 17.68 3.35 -6.31
CA SER A 72 17.80 4.26 -5.16
C SER A 72 17.37 3.59 -3.84
N ILE A 73 16.43 2.66 -3.91
CA ILE A 73 16.04 1.75 -2.83
C ILE A 73 15.99 0.31 -3.33
N LYS A 74 15.88 -0.65 -2.41
CA LYS A 74 15.91 -2.09 -2.75
C LYS A 74 14.70 -2.54 -3.57
N ALA A 75 13.52 -1.98 -3.28
CA ALA A 75 12.34 -2.22 -4.10
C ALA A 75 12.52 -1.52 -5.46
N PRO A 76 12.47 -2.22 -6.60
CA PRO A 76 12.65 -1.61 -7.91
C PRO A 76 11.50 -0.70 -8.34
N LEU A 77 10.33 -0.84 -7.71
CA LEU A 77 9.12 -0.08 -8.00
C LEU A 77 8.49 0.47 -6.73
N VAL A 78 8.18 1.77 -6.75
CA VAL A 78 7.27 2.41 -5.80
C VAL A 78 5.93 2.66 -6.48
N VAL A 79 4.84 2.41 -5.77
CA VAL A 79 3.48 2.66 -6.25
C VAL A 79 2.75 3.54 -5.25
N ALA A 80 2.33 4.71 -5.68
CA ALA A 80 1.43 5.54 -4.90
C ALA A 80 -0.02 5.12 -5.17
N VAL A 81 -0.82 5.02 -4.12
CA VAL A 81 -2.28 4.90 -4.20
C VAL A 81 -2.91 6.11 -3.55
N GLY A 82 -3.86 6.73 -4.24
CA GLY A 82 -4.58 7.89 -3.75
C GLY A 82 -5.63 7.51 -2.71
N LEU A 83 -5.70 8.30 -1.64
CA LEU A 83 -6.58 8.13 -0.49
C LEU A 83 -7.69 9.21 -0.46
N GLY A 84 -7.69 10.14 -1.40
CA GLY A 84 -8.60 11.28 -1.41
C GLY A 84 -8.18 12.38 -0.44
N GLU A 85 -9.16 13.08 0.13
CA GLU A 85 -8.90 14.18 1.07
C GLU A 85 -8.24 13.65 2.34
N ALA A 86 -7.20 14.36 2.80
CA ALA A 86 -6.60 14.05 4.08
C ALA A 86 -7.61 14.33 5.21
N PRO A 87 -7.66 13.49 6.26
CA PRO A 87 -8.45 13.79 7.44
C PRO A 87 -7.94 15.07 8.10
N ALA A 88 -8.80 15.69 8.92
CA ALA A 88 -8.38 16.82 9.75
C ALA A 88 -7.14 16.45 10.58
N ALA A 89 -6.29 17.43 10.89
CA ALA A 89 -5.03 17.19 11.59
C ALA A 89 -5.24 16.38 12.89
N GLY A 90 -4.60 15.22 12.97
CA GLY A 90 -4.69 14.30 14.12
C GLY A 90 -5.90 13.35 14.11
N ALA A 91 -6.78 13.43 13.12
CA ALA A 91 -7.85 12.45 12.92
C ALA A 91 -7.35 11.25 12.09
N ALA A 92 -7.97 10.09 12.33
CA ALA A 92 -7.72 8.87 11.57
C ALA A 92 -8.41 8.93 10.20
N PHE A 93 -7.89 8.16 9.24
CA PHE A 93 -8.58 7.94 7.97
C PHE A 93 -9.85 7.11 8.20
N ASP A 94 -10.84 7.30 7.31
CA ASP A 94 -11.93 6.33 7.20
C ASP A 94 -11.34 4.94 6.88
N LEU A 95 -11.75 3.93 7.65
CA LEU A 95 -11.27 2.57 7.49
C LEU A 95 -11.60 2.01 6.09
N GLU A 96 -12.71 2.42 5.50
CA GLU A 96 -13.09 1.96 4.16
C GLU A 96 -12.21 2.57 3.06
N VAL A 97 -11.76 3.82 3.23
CA VAL A 97 -10.78 4.43 2.33
C VAL A 97 -9.49 3.62 2.31
N LEU A 98 -8.98 3.23 3.49
CA LEU A 98 -7.77 2.43 3.61
C LEU A 98 -7.96 1.02 3.05
N ARG A 99 -9.09 0.37 3.35
CA ARG A 99 -9.41 -0.97 2.85
C ARG A 99 -9.52 -0.99 1.32
N SER A 100 -10.24 -0.01 0.75
CA SER A 100 -10.45 0.06 -0.70
C SER A 100 -9.15 0.38 -1.43
N ALA A 101 -8.36 1.34 -0.96
CA ALA A 101 -7.06 1.66 -1.53
C ALA A 101 -6.09 0.46 -1.50
N ALA A 102 -6.00 -0.24 -0.36
CA ALA A 102 -5.17 -1.44 -0.21
C ALA A 102 -5.62 -2.57 -1.16
N GLY A 103 -6.93 -2.76 -1.33
CA GLY A 103 -7.48 -3.73 -2.27
C GLY A 103 -7.24 -3.37 -3.73
N ALA A 104 -7.49 -2.12 -4.12
CA ALA A 104 -7.32 -1.62 -5.48
C ALA A 104 -5.86 -1.74 -5.95
N VAL A 105 -4.91 -1.29 -5.11
CA VAL A 105 -3.49 -1.37 -5.44
C VAL A 105 -3.01 -2.82 -5.50
N THR A 106 -3.42 -3.68 -4.55
CA THR A 106 -3.00 -5.09 -4.54
C THR A 106 -3.54 -5.84 -5.75
N ARG A 107 -4.80 -5.60 -6.14
CA ARG A 107 -5.40 -6.16 -7.36
C ARG A 107 -4.61 -5.76 -8.60
N THR A 108 -4.22 -4.50 -8.70
CA THR A 108 -3.45 -3.93 -9.82
C THR A 108 -2.04 -4.53 -9.91
N LEU A 109 -1.52 -5.03 -8.79
CA LEU A 109 -0.21 -5.67 -8.68
C LEU A 109 -0.23 -7.20 -8.90
N SER A 110 -1.35 -7.77 -9.39
CA SER A 110 -1.40 -9.18 -9.82
C SER A 110 -0.25 -9.51 -10.78
N GLY A 111 0.43 -10.62 -10.53
CA GLY A 111 1.65 -11.06 -11.21
C GLY A 111 2.94 -10.74 -10.45
N THR A 112 2.87 -9.93 -9.38
CA THR A 112 4.02 -9.57 -8.54
C THR A 112 4.33 -10.66 -7.52
N GLY A 113 5.61 -10.90 -7.23
CA GLY A 113 6.02 -11.83 -6.18
C GLY A 113 5.69 -11.28 -4.79
N SER A 114 6.26 -10.13 -4.45
CA SER A 114 6.18 -9.55 -3.12
C SER A 114 5.81 -8.06 -3.13
N VAL A 115 4.88 -7.68 -2.27
CA VAL A 115 4.41 -6.29 -2.12
C VAL A 115 4.55 -5.87 -0.66
N ALA A 116 5.14 -4.71 -0.40
CA ALA A 116 5.16 -4.07 0.91
C ALA A 116 4.23 -2.86 0.91
N LEU A 117 3.34 -2.76 1.89
CA LEU A 117 2.37 -1.68 2.06
C LEU A 117 2.83 -0.77 3.20
N SER A 118 3.09 0.50 2.87
CA SER A 118 3.37 1.59 3.81
C SER A 118 2.25 2.64 3.72
N LEU A 119 1.04 2.19 4.02
CA LEU A 119 -0.17 3.02 4.10
C LEU A 119 -0.39 3.52 5.54
N PRO A 120 -1.23 4.54 5.76
CA PRO A 120 -1.64 4.92 7.11
C PRO A 120 -2.24 3.72 7.86
N ALA A 121 -1.56 3.32 8.94
CA ALA A 121 -1.90 2.13 9.72
C ALA A 121 -1.41 2.29 11.17
N ALA A 122 -1.66 3.47 11.77
CA ALA A 122 -1.14 3.82 13.09
C ALA A 122 -1.92 3.15 14.23
N THR A 123 -3.20 2.87 14.00
CA THR A 123 -4.10 2.22 14.96
C THR A 123 -4.40 0.77 14.58
N PRO A 124 -4.84 -0.09 15.53
CA PRO A 124 -5.24 -1.46 15.22
C PRO A 124 -6.32 -1.55 14.15
N ALA A 125 -7.30 -0.65 14.17
CA ALA A 125 -8.41 -0.64 13.21
C ALA A 125 -7.92 -0.34 11.78
N GLU A 126 -7.04 0.66 11.61
CA GLU A 126 -6.45 0.99 10.32
C GLU A 126 -5.56 -0.15 9.80
N ALA A 127 -4.73 -0.74 10.65
CA ALA A 127 -3.86 -1.85 10.28
C ALA A 127 -4.65 -3.08 9.81
N VAL A 128 -5.76 -3.40 10.49
CA VAL A 128 -6.68 -4.47 10.08
C VAL A 128 -7.34 -4.12 8.75
N ALA A 129 -7.83 -2.88 8.57
CA ALA A 129 -8.46 -2.46 7.32
C ALA A 129 -7.52 -2.56 6.11
N VAL A 130 -6.27 -2.12 6.25
CA VAL A 130 -5.23 -2.26 5.21
C VAL A 130 -4.96 -3.73 4.89
N ALA A 131 -4.80 -4.57 5.92
CA ALA A 131 -4.51 -5.99 5.73
C ALA A 131 -5.67 -6.76 5.07
N GLU A 132 -6.90 -6.55 5.53
CA GLU A 132 -8.12 -7.11 4.93
C GLU A 132 -8.27 -6.69 3.47
N GLY A 133 -8.14 -5.38 3.21
CA GLY A 133 -8.22 -4.83 1.86
C GLY A 133 -7.19 -5.46 0.93
N ALA A 134 -5.95 -5.57 1.38
CA ALA A 134 -4.88 -6.19 0.62
C ALA A 134 -5.15 -7.68 0.32
N LEU A 135 -5.61 -8.45 1.31
CA LEU A 135 -5.98 -9.86 1.12
C LEU A 135 -7.13 -10.02 0.11
N PHE A 136 -8.18 -9.19 0.22
CA PHE A 136 -9.28 -9.19 -0.74
C PHE A 136 -8.86 -8.74 -2.15
N GLY A 137 -7.94 -7.78 -2.25
CA GLY A 137 -7.34 -7.36 -3.51
C GLY A 137 -6.51 -8.47 -4.16
N ALA A 138 -5.83 -9.29 -3.36
CA ALA A 138 -5.07 -10.44 -3.82
C ALA A 138 -5.92 -11.69 -4.07
N TYR A 139 -7.22 -11.67 -3.79
CA TYR A 139 -8.08 -12.81 -4.07
C TYR A 139 -8.34 -12.95 -5.58
N GLY A 140 -7.93 -14.08 -6.15
CA GLY A 140 -8.11 -14.39 -7.57
C GLY A 140 -8.71 -15.77 -7.78
N PHE A 141 -10.01 -15.84 -8.10
CA PHE A 141 -10.67 -17.09 -8.48
C PHE A 141 -10.54 -17.32 -10.00
N ASN A 142 -9.54 -18.11 -10.40
CA ASN A 142 -9.25 -18.39 -11.81
C ASN A 142 -9.62 -19.82 -12.24
N ARG A 143 -10.35 -20.58 -11.41
CA ARG A 143 -10.67 -22.01 -11.64
C ARG A 143 -11.30 -22.31 -13.01
N TYR A 144 -12.12 -21.39 -13.53
CA TYR A 144 -12.84 -21.58 -14.80
C TYR A 144 -12.33 -20.69 -15.94
N ARG A 145 -11.24 -19.93 -15.73
CA ARG A 145 -10.64 -19.12 -16.80
C ARG A 145 -9.68 -19.99 -17.61
N SER A 146 -10.11 -20.41 -18.79
CA SER A 146 -9.39 -21.34 -19.66
C SER A 146 -8.44 -20.67 -20.67
N ASN A 147 -8.51 -19.35 -20.85
CA ASN A 147 -7.68 -18.64 -21.83
C ASN A 147 -6.26 -18.29 -21.35
N GLY A 148 -5.88 -18.68 -20.13
CA GLY A 148 -4.52 -18.50 -19.59
C GLY A 148 -4.05 -17.05 -19.39
N ALA A 149 -4.89 -16.05 -19.67
CA ALA A 149 -4.52 -14.64 -19.66
C ALA A 149 -4.51 -14.01 -18.25
N ALA A 150 -5.01 -14.71 -17.24
CA ALA A 150 -5.10 -14.19 -15.89
C ALA A 150 -3.74 -14.25 -15.18
N LYS A 151 -3.20 -13.09 -14.80
CA LYS A 151 -2.03 -13.02 -13.94
C LYS A 151 -2.31 -13.69 -12.58
N PRO A 152 -1.34 -14.40 -11.98
CA PRO A 152 -1.52 -14.94 -10.64
C PRO A 152 -1.70 -13.81 -9.63
N PRO A 153 -2.37 -14.06 -8.50
CA PRO A 153 -2.42 -13.08 -7.42
C PRO A 153 -1.02 -12.79 -6.86
N VAL A 154 -0.89 -11.67 -6.15
CA VAL A 154 0.34 -11.34 -5.40
C VAL A 154 0.70 -12.51 -4.48
N LYS A 155 1.96 -12.97 -4.46
CA LYS A 155 2.33 -14.15 -3.65
C LYS A 155 2.47 -13.83 -2.17
N SER A 156 3.09 -12.70 -1.82
CA SER A 156 3.29 -12.28 -0.43
C SER A 156 3.07 -10.79 -0.23
N ILE A 157 2.41 -10.42 0.87
CA ILE A 157 2.12 -9.05 1.26
C ILE A 157 2.76 -8.78 2.62
N THR A 158 3.47 -7.65 2.77
CA THR A 158 3.99 -7.17 4.06
C THR A 158 3.33 -5.84 4.40
N VAL A 159 2.64 -5.75 5.54
CA VAL A 159 2.05 -4.49 6.02
C VAL A 159 2.98 -3.88 7.07
N HIS A 160 3.47 -2.67 6.79
CA HIS A 160 4.24 -1.87 7.74
C HIS A 160 3.30 -1.11 8.65
N THR A 161 3.35 -1.40 9.95
CA THR A 161 2.49 -0.76 10.95
C THR A 161 3.15 -0.79 12.34
N PRO A 162 3.15 0.32 13.10
CA PRO A 162 3.68 0.34 14.47
C PRO A 162 2.97 -0.64 15.41
N VAL A 163 1.73 -1.03 15.10
CA VAL A 163 0.90 -1.92 15.93
C VAL A 163 0.93 -3.39 15.48
N ALA A 164 1.94 -3.81 14.72
CA ALA A 164 2.05 -5.18 14.19
C ALA A 164 2.01 -6.30 15.26
N ARG A 165 2.36 -5.99 16.50
CA ARG A 165 2.36 -6.96 17.61
C ARG A 165 1.05 -6.99 18.39
N ASP A 166 0.14 -6.05 18.13
CA ASP A 166 -1.14 -5.94 18.81
C ASP A 166 -2.01 -7.17 18.54
N LYS A 167 -2.70 -7.65 19.57
CA LYS A 167 -3.52 -8.86 19.49
C LYS A 167 -4.72 -8.67 18.56
N ILE A 168 -5.37 -7.50 18.58
CA ILE A 168 -6.52 -7.20 17.73
C ILE A 168 -6.09 -7.25 16.26
N VAL A 169 -4.89 -6.74 15.94
CA VAL A 169 -4.37 -6.76 14.57
C VAL A 169 -4.09 -8.19 14.13
N LYS A 170 -3.40 -8.99 14.96
CA LYS A 170 -3.13 -10.41 14.63
C LYS A 170 -4.40 -11.22 14.45
N ASP A 171 -5.36 -11.07 15.37
CA ASP A 171 -6.65 -11.77 15.29
C ASP A 171 -7.44 -11.31 14.06
N GLY A 172 -7.42 -10.01 13.75
CA GLY A 172 -8.07 -9.45 12.57
C GLY A 172 -7.53 -10.03 11.27
N VAL A 173 -6.20 -10.08 11.14
CA VAL A 173 -5.53 -10.67 9.97
C VAL A 173 -5.79 -12.17 9.87
N ALA A 174 -5.68 -12.92 10.97
CA ALA A 174 -5.93 -14.35 10.99
C ALA A 174 -7.39 -14.73 10.62
N ARG A 175 -8.35 -13.83 10.85
CA ARG A 175 -9.74 -14.02 10.39
C ARG A 175 -9.94 -13.76 8.90
N ALA A 176 -9.05 -12.97 8.28
CA ALA A 176 -9.15 -12.56 6.89
C ALA A 176 -8.40 -13.50 5.93
N GLU A 177 -7.46 -14.31 6.45
CA GLU A 177 -6.80 -15.42 5.73
C GLU A 177 -7.72 -16.63 5.54
#